data_AF-A0AAV2S700-F1
#
_entry.id   AF-A0AAV2S700-F1
#
_cell.length_a   1.000
_cell.length_b   1.000
_cell.length_c   1.000
_cell.angle_alpha   90.00
_cell.angle_beta   90.00
_cell.angle_gamma   90.00
#
_symmetry.space_group_name_H-M   'P 1'
#
loop_
_entity.id
_entity.type
_entity.pdbx_description
1 polymer ?
#
loop_
_entity_poly.entity_id
_entity_poly.type
_entity_poly.pdbx_seq_one_letter_code
_entity_poly.pdbx_strand_id
1 'polypeptide(L)'
;MWGTLITNRHVLSAAHCFLHPSVISPPNHVRLGEHHLRRDGDGAQDFLIVDKRSNNYNKVTNSNDIIILKLDRYVTFNGGIFPACLPFQLPEQEYVQKRLTVVGWGM
;
A
#
# COMPACT_ATOMS: atom_id res chain seq x y z
N MET A 1 2.33 -8.54 3.85
CA MET A 1 2.64 -7.46 2.87
C MET A 1 1.64 -6.34 3.09
N TRP A 2 2.06 -5.09 3.00
CA TRP A 2 1.22 -3.94 3.35
C TRP A 2 1.21 -2.91 2.22
N GLY A 3 0.24 -2.01 2.27
CA GLY A 3 0.15 -0.88 1.35
C GLY A 3 -0.74 0.20 1.93
N THR A 4 -0.62 1.38 1.36
CA THR A 4 -1.33 2.58 1.80
C THR A 4 -2.26 3.04 0.70
N LEU A 5 -3.53 3.25 1.02
CA LEU A 5 -4.47 3.88 0.09
C LEU A 5 -4.02 5.32 -0.16
N ILE A 6 -3.83 5.71 -1.43
CA ILE A 6 -3.37 7.07 -1.79
C ILE A 6 -4.39 7.84 -2.64
N THR A 7 -5.39 7.13 -3.18
CA THR A 7 -6.56 7.71 -3.85
C THR A 7 -7.76 6.79 -3.64
N ASN A 8 -8.94 7.13 -4.16
CA ASN A 8 -10.12 6.24 -4.11
C ASN A 8 -10.01 4.99 -5.02
N ARG A 9 -8.87 4.75 -5.69
CA ARG A 9 -8.69 3.57 -6.56
C ARG A 9 -7.25 3.04 -6.62
N HIS A 10 -6.33 3.64 -5.88
CA HIS A 10 -4.91 3.31 -5.97
C HIS A 10 -4.31 3.11 -4.59
N VAL A 11 -3.51 2.05 -4.48
CA VAL A 11 -2.75 1.68 -3.28
C VAL A 11 -1.28 1.71 -3.62
N LEU A 12 -0.50 2.38 -2.77
CA LEU A 12 0.95 2.39 -2.82
C LEU A 12 1.49 1.22 -2.01
N SER A 13 2.42 0.45 -2.56
CA SER A 13 3.08 -0.66 -1.87
C SER A 13 4.55 -0.78 -2.31
N ALA A 14 5.25 -1.77 -1.79
CA ALA A 14 6.61 -2.09 -2.18
C ALA A 14 6.62 -3.03 -3.41
N ALA A 15 7.53 -2.81 -4.35
CA ALA A 15 7.63 -3.62 -5.56
C ALA A 15 8.11 -5.04 -5.28
N HIS A 16 9.00 -5.22 -4.30
CA HIS A 16 9.52 -6.54 -3.93
C HIS A 16 8.43 -7.50 -3.46
N CYS A 17 7.32 -6.98 -2.92
CA CYS A 17 6.16 -7.78 -2.52
C CYS A 17 5.49 -8.50 -3.70
N PHE A 18 5.74 -8.05 -4.94
CA PHE A 18 5.09 -8.56 -6.15
C PHE A 18 6.06 -9.07 -7.20
N LEU A 19 7.26 -8.48 -7.29
CA LEU A 19 8.19 -8.67 -8.42
C LEU A 19 9.49 -9.38 -8.02
N HIS A 20 9.74 -9.59 -6.72
CA HIS A 20 10.95 -10.28 -6.28
C HIS A 20 10.88 -11.77 -6.64
N PRO A 21 11.98 -12.42 -7.10
CA PRO A 21 11.95 -13.83 -7.54
C PRO A 21 11.50 -14.84 -6.49
N SER A 22 11.61 -14.51 -5.20
CA SER A 22 11.12 -15.37 -4.11
C SER A 22 9.61 -15.35 -3.93
N VAL A 23 8.90 -14.44 -4.60
CA VAL A 23 7.45 -14.33 -4.53
C VAL A 23 6.82 -15.37 -5.47
N ILE A 24 6.40 -16.49 -4.89
CA ILE A 24 5.76 -17.59 -5.63
C ILE A 24 4.30 -17.26 -5.95
N SER A 25 3.60 -16.61 -5.01
CA SER A 25 2.20 -16.22 -5.14
C SER A 25 2.03 -14.76 -4.72
N PRO A 26 2.06 -13.81 -5.67
CA PRO A 26 1.89 -12.40 -5.34
C PRO A 26 0.44 -12.13 -4.91
N PRO A 27 0.20 -11.17 -4.00
CA PRO A 27 -1.15 -10.78 -3.64
C PRO A 27 -1.98 -10.37 -4.86
N ASN A 28 -3.25 -10.75 -4.84
CA ASN A 28 -4.26 -10.39 -5.84
C ASN A 28 -5.40 -9.54 -5.27
N HIS A 29 -5.45 -9.36 -3.95
CA HIS A 29 -6.43 -8.52 -3.27
C HIS A 29 -5.76 -7.49 -2.35
N VAL A 30 -6.46 -6.39 -2.11
CA VAL A 30 -6.18 -5.44 -1.02
C VAL A 30 -7.40 -5.43 -0.09
N ARG A 31 -7.15 -5.59 1.21
CA ARG A 31 -8.15 -5.39 2.26
C ARG A 31 -8.01 -4.00 2.87
N LEU A 32 -9.10 -3.24 2.93
CA LEU A 32 -9.16 -1.90 3.52
C LEU A 32 -10.15 -1.85 4.68
N GLY A 33 -9.89 -1.02 5.68
CA GLY A 33 -10.77 -0.82 6.84
C GLY A 33 -10.64 -1.86 7.94
N GLU A 34 -9.62 -2.72 7.84
CA GLU A 34 -9.34 -3.79 8.79
C GLU A 34 -8.68 -3.25 10.06
N HIS A 35 -9.14 -3.70 11.23
CA HIS A 35 -8.53 -3.38 12.52
C HIS A 35 -7.98 -4.63 13.22
N HIS A 36 -8.65 -5.78 13.06
CA HIS A 36 -8.33 -7.02 13.75
C HIS A 36 -8.30 -8.21 12.79
N LEU A 37 -7.11 -8.53 12.26
CA LEU A 37 -6.86 -9.61 11.28
C LEU A 37 -7.41 -11.01 11.62
N ARG A 38 -7.87 -11.26 12.84
CA ARG A 38 -8.41 -12.54 13.31
C ARG A 38 -9.92 -12.51 13.59
N ARG A 39 -10.59 -11.38 13.36
CA ARG A 39 -12.02 -11.20 13.61
C ARG A 39 -12.69 -10.65 12.36
N ASP A 40 -13.73 -11.34 11.91
CA ASP A 40 -14.60 -10.82 10.86
C ASP A 40 -15.61 -9.83 11.42
N GLY A 41 -16.17 -8.97 10.55
CA GLY A 41 -17.31 -8.11 10.88
C GLY A 41 -16.97 -6.69 11.36
N ASP A 42 -15.71 -6.27 11.22
CA ASP A 42 -15.28 -4.88 11.51
C ASP A 42 -15.57 -3.89 10.36
N GLY A 43 -16.13 -4.39 9.25
CA GLY A 43 -16.44 -3.58 8.07
C GLY A 43 -15.31 -3.52 7.05
N ALA A 44 -14.28 -4.37 7.19
CA ALA A 44 -13.23 -4.51 6.19
C ALA A 44 -13.79 -4.92 4.82
N GLN A 45 -13.16 -4.41 3.76
CA GLN A 45 -13.58 -4.65 2.37
C GLN A 45 -12.40 -5.11 1.53
N ASP A 46 -12.63 -6.15 0.74
CA ASP A 46 -11.64 -6.71 -0.18
C ASP A 46 -11.83 -6.17 -1.60
N PHE A 47 -10.73 -5.77 -2.22
CA PHE A 47 -10.67 -5.21 -3.58
C PHE A 47 -9.71 -6.03 -4.43
N LEU A 48 -10.10 -6.34 -5.65
CA LEU A 48 -9.23 -7.03 -6.61
C LEU A 48 -8.19 -6.06 -7.17
N ILE A 49 -6.97 -6.53 -7.36
CA ILE A 49 -5.91 -5.77 -8.03
C ILE A 49 -6.01 -6.04 -9.54
N VAL A 50 -6.35 -5.01 -10.32
CA VAL A 50 -6.56 -5.11 -11.78
C VAL A 50 -5.40 -4.55 -12.62
N ASP A 51 -4.52 -3.74 -12.03
CA ASP A 51 -3.29 -3.27 -12.68
C ASP A 51 -2.20 -3.07 -11.61
N LYS A 52 -0.93 -3.24 -12.02
CA LYS A 52 0.25 -3.09 -11.17
C LYS A 52 1.32 -2.33 -11.95
N ARG A 53 1.72 -1.15 -11.47
CA ARG A 53 2.74 -0.31 -12.12
C ARG A 53 3.90 -0.03 -11.21
N SER A 54 5.09 -0.49 -11.59
CA SER A 54 6.36 -0.15 -10.94
C SER A 54 7.25 0.66 -11.88
N ASN A 55 8.27 1.33 -11.33
CA ASN A 55 9.23 2.09 -12.12
C ASN A 55 10.62 1.47 -12.00
N ASN A 56 10.93 0.48 -12.84
CA ASN A 56 12.26 -0.16 -12.92
C ASN A 56 12.79 -0.64 -11.56
N TYR A 57 12.00 -1.45 -10.84
CA TYR A 57 12.44 -2.10 -9.61
C TYR A 57 13.67 -2.99 -9.88
N ASN A 58 14.76 -2.73 -9.16
CA ASN A 58 15.97 -3.54 -9.24
C ASN A 58 16.01 -4.51 -8.05
N LYS A 59 15.80 -5.79 -8.33
CA LYS A 59 15.82 -6.87 -7.33
C LYS A 59 17.17 -7.13 -6.65
N VAL A 60 18.28 -6.65 -7.22
CA VAL A 60 19.63 -6.86 -6.66
C VAL A 60 19.95 -5.76 -5.65
N THR A 61 19.64 -4.51 -5.99
CA THR A 61 19.95 -3.33 -5.14
C THR A 61 18.76 -2.87 -4.29
N ASN A 62 17.57 -3.41 -4.51
CA ASN A 62 16.28 -2.90 -4.01
C ASN A 62 15.99 -1.44 -4.38
N SER A 63 16.63 -0.90 -5.43
CA SER A 63 16.32 0.44 -5.90
C SER A 63 14.95 0.47 -6.58
N ASN A 64 14.23 1.59 -6.44
CA ASN A 64 12.85 1.78 -6.92
C ASN A 64 11.88 0.71 -6.40
N ASP A 65 11.98 0.37 -5.11
CA ASP A 65 11.09 -0.56 -4.44
C ASP A 65 9.71 0.06 -4.14
N ILE A 66 9.01 0.43 -5.21
CA ILE A 66 7.74 1.14 -5.17
C ILE A 66 6.83 0.65 -6.29
N ILE A 67 5.57 0.37 -5.96
CA ILE A 67 4.55 -0.07 -6.91
C ILE A 67 3.19 0.57 -6.60
N ILE A 68 2.46 0.91 -7.65
CA ILE A 68 1.08 1.37 -7.60
C ILE A 68 0.16 0.25 -8.03
N LEU A 69 -0.80 -0.08 -7.18
CA LEU A 69 -1.83 -1.08 -7.43
C LEU A 69 -3.14 -0.36 -7.77
N LYS A 70 -3.78 -0.72 -8.88
CA LYS A 70 -5.10 -0.22 -9.25
C LYS A 70 -6.18 -1.21 -8.80
N LEU A 71 -7.18 -0.71 -8.11
CA LEU A 71 -8.30 -1.50 -7.62
C LEU A 71 -9.39 -1.65 -8.70
N ASP A 72 -10.08 -2.79 -8.69
CA ASP A 72 -11.19 -3.12 -9.60
C ASP A 72 -12.28 -2.05 -9.59
N ARG A 73 -12.67 -1.61 -8.40
CA ARG A 73 -13.71 -0.61 -8.15
C ARG A 73 -13.23 0.57 -7.30
N TYR A 74 -14.02 1.64 -7.30
CA TYR A 74 -13.76 2.79 -6.44
C TYR A 74 -14.05 2.45 -4.98
N VAL A 75 -13.17 2.91 -4.10
CA VAL A 75 -13.30 2.84 -2.65
C VAL A 75 -14.21 3.98 -2.19
N THR A 76 -15.23 3.65 -1.40
CA THR A 76 -16.05 4.66 -0.72
C THR A 76 -15.38 4.99 0.62
N PHE A 77 -14.98 6.25 0.78
CA PHE A 77 -14.36 6.71 2.02
C PHE A 77 -15.37 6.74 3.18
N ASN A 78 -14.89 6.42 4.37
CA ASN A 78 -15.66 6.42 5.61
C ASN A 78 -14.73 6.59 6.82
N GLY A 79 -15.27 6.51 8.04
CA GLY A 79 -14.49 6.70 9.27
C GLY A 79 -13.31 5.73 9.46
N GLY A 80 -13.30 4.57 8.78
CA GLY A 80 -12.23 3.57 8.83
C GLY A 80 -11.39 3.46 7.54
N ILE A 81 -11.78 4.14 6.46
CA ILE A 81 -11.10 4.06 5.16
C ILE A 81 -10.92 5.46 4.58
N PHE A 82 -9.67 5.94 4.56
CA PHE A 82 -9.30 7.23 4.00
C PHE A 82 -7.88 7.18 3.41
N PRO A 83 -7.59 7.91 2.31
CA PRO A 83 -6.25 7.90 1.72
C PRO A 83 -5.25 8.71 2.55
N ALA A 84 -3.98 8.30 2.51
CA ALA A 84 -2.88 9.10 3.02
C ALA A 84 -2.47 10.20 2.02
N CYS A 85 -1.95 11.31 2.54
CA CYS A 85 -1.37 12.37 1.72
C CYS A 85 0.01 11.97 1.19
N LEU A 86 0.33 12.41 -0.02
CA LEU A 86 1.66 12.27 -0.59
C LEU A 86 2.48 13.55 -0.41
N PRO A 87 3.81 13.45 -0.27
CA PRO A 87 4.70 14.56 0.09
C PRO A 87 5.01 15.52 -1.08
N PHE A 88 4.02 15.87 -1.91
CA PHE A 88 4.25 16.70 -3.10
C PHE A 88 4.56 18.17 -2.79
N GLN A 89 4.22 18.63 -1.60
CA GLN A 89 4.19 20.06 -1.23
C GLN A 89 5.29 20.48 -0.27
N LEU A 90 6.00 19.51 0.35
CA LEU A 90 6.96 19.80 1.41
C LEU A 90 8.39 19.57 0.93
N PRO A 91 9.32 20.50 1.22
CA PRO A 91 10.73 20.31 0.93
C PRO A 91 11.32 19.16 1.76
N GLU A 92 12.33 18.48 1.22
CA GLU A 92 12.96 17.30 1.83
C GLU A 92 13.49 17.57 3.26
N GLN A 93 13.94 18.80 3.50
CA GLN A 93 14.46 19.25 4.78
C GLN A 93 13.40 19.20 5.89
N GLU A 94 12.11 19.24 5.56
CA GLU A 94 11.05 19.13 6.55
C GLU A 94 10.91 17.73 7.16
N TYR A 95 11.51 16.70 6.56
CA TYR A 95 11.48 15.33 7.06
C TYR A 95 12.69 14.97 7.94
N VAL A 96 13.75 15.77 7.90
CA VAL A 96 14.99 15.51 8.63
C VAL A 96 14.78 15.73 10.13
N GLN A 97 15.20 14.75 10.94
CA GLN A 97 15.08 14.76 12.41
C GLN A 97 13.65 14.94 12.95
N LYS A 98 12.62 14.65 12.14
CA LYS A 98 11.25 14.59 12.62
C LYS A 98 10.92 13.21 13.18
N ARG A 99 9.98 13.19 14.12
CA ARG A 99 9.38 11.93 14.59
C ARG A 99 8.39 11.45 13.54
N LEU A 100 8.53 10.20 13.15
CA LEU A 100 7.63 9.53 12.22
C LEU A 100 6.96 8.35 12.93
N THR A 101 5.75 8.02 12.50
CA THR A 101 5.02 6.84 12.98
C THR A 101 4.94 5.83 11.85
N VAL A 102 5.38 4.61 12.12
CA VAL A 102 5.23 3.47 11.20
C VAL A 102 4.14 2.58 11.77
N VAL A 103 3.13 2.29 10.96
CA VAL A 103 1.99 1.44 11.34
C VAL A 103 1.92 0.22 10.43
N GLY A 104 1.52 -0.90 11.00
CA GLY A 104 1.36 -2.17 10.31
C GLY A 104 1.12 -3.28 11.31
N TRP A 105 0.63 -4.42 10.83
CA TRP A 105 0.34 -5.55 11.70
C TRP A 105 1.55 -6.44 12.00
N GLY A 106 2.69 -6.16 11.37
CA GLY A 106 3.87 -7.00 11.48
C GLY A 106 3.63 -8.42 10.95
N MET A 107 4.71 -9.09 10.57
CA MET A 107 4.74 -10.54 10.47
C MET A 107 6.10 -10.99 10.96
#